data_AF-A0A077N9Y3-F1
#
_entry.id   AF-A0A077N9Y3-F1
#
_cell.length_a   1.000
_cell.length_b   1.000
_cell.length_c   1.000
_cell.angle_alpha   90.00
_cell.angle_beta   90.00
_cell.angle_gamma   90.00
#
_symmetry.space_group_name_H-M   'P 1'
#
loop_
_entity.id
_entity.type
_entity.pdbx_description
1 polymer ?
#
loop_
_entity_poly.entity_id
_entity_poly.type
_entity_poly.pdbx_seq_one_letter_code
_entity_poly.pdbx_strand_id
1 'polypeptide(L)'
;MRNKKGKNTKNKESIYPFEINGDVLSVCNSIIEFLDENEITEHPDYYISKAILARENKEYLIERQSVLHLLFFIEKKPILISELLNKIDNMNLTEKTQFLLGINESTSILHPYIRTIITFILSGTKQQINSYFNCFLGLSPKYGEIPPLPAVDALSIDILLNFYEATHRFLINTSSGLAILEKMTKLIYAVAKEKSSQSVLFFMSYFNSDINPRYAIDIANTFFDADNISLENSEYTQSLAYNTALAATRIGDISEAEYWLDYIYDGDKKNRIISIITEIDKKQNARKKHPLNPKNIKIKNINEIETLDLISICSFLDGCGDDWGFKKLYRSGSYIFPSKILTTEMFKSLAVKGIITLTQQNFDNIENKLLNDFDHIINNFKFHLNVIGIIDNKKISIKIFLEEIDRRKDKFYASFEMWKEISTGYFHDAMEYYLGNIRDSWSSEFMLNEKTIERLSTTCLSAKDLSYIASSSVRYSAGQHAIKYTQSNRHTCNTLISSINKNIDWVESDKVLGKAYPRGKKQPVLSSERIIEHITNINPDDLYNNVPKLTEPVIKDETGSDK
;
A
#
# COMPACT_ATOMS: atom_id res chain seq x y z
N MET A 1 -63.14 -73.53 13.91
CA MET A 1 -63.43 -72.52 12.87
C MET A 1 -63.86 -71.24 13.56
N ARG A 2 -62.93 -70.35 13.96
CA ARG A 2 -62.45 -69.20 13.16
C ARG A 2 -63.55 -68.52 12.35
N ASN A 3 -64.07 -67.41 12.86
CA ASN A 3 -64.22 -66.20 12.06
C ASN A 3 -63.95 -64.98 12.94
N LYS A 4 -62.72 -64.48 12.83
CA LYS A 4 -62.29 -63.15 13.26
C LYS A 4 -63.01 -62.13 12.38
N LYS A 5 -63.89 -61.30 12.94
CA LYS A 5 -64.15 -59.98 12.33
C LYS A 5 -63.09 -59.03 12.85
N GLY A 6 -62.06 -58.85 12.03
CA GLY A 6 -61.03 -57.84 12.25
C GLY A 6 -61.69 -56.46 12.28
N LYS A 7 -61.46 -55.73 13.37
CA LYS A 7 -61.51 -54.27 13.34
C LYS A 7 -60.40 -53.82 12.41
N ASN A 8 -60.76 -53.41 11.20
CA ASN A 8 -59.91 -52.58 10.36
C ASN A 8 -59.82 -51.20 11.02
N THR A 9 -58.89 -51.02 11.94
CA THR A 9 -58.34 -49.70 12.26
C THR A 9 -57.27 -49.40 11.21
N LYS A 10 -57.67 -48.75 10.12
CA LYS A 10 -56.75 -48.08 9.20
C LYS A 10 -56.94 -46.57 9.36
N ASN A 11 -55.88 -45.95 9.88
CA ASN A 11 -55.49 -44.54 9.85
C ASN A 11 -56.41 -43.60 9.08
N LYS A 12 -57.10 -42.72 9.81
CA LYS A 12 -57.50 -41.39 9.35
C LYS A 12 -57.10 -40.39 10.43
N GLU A 13 -55.86 -39.91 10.35
CA GLU A 13 -55.49 -38.61 10.93
C GLU A 13 -55.38 -37.62 9.77
N SER A 14 -56.50 -37.32 9.12
CA SER A 14 -56.61 -36.13 8.29
C SER A 14 -57.18 -35.04 9.19
N ILE A 15 -56.42 -33.98 9.44
CA ILE A 15 -56.89 -32.80 10.18
C ILE A 15 -58.06 -32.13 9.44
N TYR A 16 -58.07 -32.26 8.11
CA TYR A 16 -59.07 -31.64 7.25
C TYR A 16 -60.27 -32.57 7.00
N PRO A 17 -61.50 -32.01 6.97
CA PRO A 17 -62.72 -32.76 6.69
C PRO A 17 -62.90 -33.11 5.20
N PHE A 18 -61.98 -32.70 4.33
CA PHE A 18 -61.97 -32.94 2.89
C PHE A 18 -60.73 -33.72 2.45
N GLU A 19 -60.80 -34.38 1.29
CA GLU A 19 -59.64 -35.06 0.71
C GLU A 19 -58.68 -34.08 0.04
N ILE A 20 -57.39 -34.25 0.29
CA ILE A 20 -56.31 -33.51 -0.39
C ILE A 20 -56.06 -34.18 -1.75
N ASN A 21 -56.92 -33.89 -2.73
CA ASN A 21 -56.81 -34.35 -4.12
C ASN A 21 -57.45 -33.35 -5.09
N GLY A 22 -57.05 -33.40 -6.38
CA GLY A 22 -57.60 -32.54 -7.43
C GLY A 22 -56.75 -31.30 -7.76
N ASP A 23 -57.43 -30.18 -8.03
CA ASP A 23 -56.78 -28.91 -8.39
C ASP A 23 -56.08 -28.26 -7.18
N VAL A 24 -54.79 -27.94 -7.32
CA VAL A 24 -53.97 -27.46 -6.20
C VAL A 24 -54.45 -26.12 -5.62
N LEU A 25 -55.04 -25.25 -6.45
CA LEU A 25 -55.54 -23.95 -6.02
C LEU A 25 -56.83 -24.13 -5.21
N SER A 26 -57.74 -24.98 -5.68
CA SER A 26 -58.97 -25.35 -4.96
C SER A 26 -58.66 -25.96 -3.58
N VAL A 27 -57.68 -26.86 -3.51
CA VAL A 27 -57.20 -27.44 -2.25
C VAL A 27 -56.66 -26.35 -1.31
N CYS A 28 -55.83 -25.43 -1.83
CA CYS A 28 -55.29 -24.34 -1.03
C CYS A 28 -56.38 -23.40 -0.50
N ASN A 29 -57.38 -23.05 -1.30
CA ASN A 29 -58.53 -22.25 -0.86
C ASN A 29 -59.32 -22.96 0.24
N SER A 30 -59.61 -24.25 0.06
CA SER A 30 -60.35 -25.05 1.05
C SER A 30 -59.64 -25.14 2.40
N ILE A 31 -58.30 -25.20 2.39
CA ILE A 31 -57.47 -25.18 3.61
C ILE A 31 -57.54 -23.82 4.29
N ILE A 32 -57.42 -22.72 3.54
CA ILE A 32 -57.51 -21.37 4.10
C ILE A 32 -58.90 -21.13 4.70
N GLU A 33 -59.97 -21.42 3.96
CA GLU A 33 -61.35 -21.24 4.43
C GLU A 33 -61.60 -22.04 5.71
N PHE A 34 -61.21 -23.32 5.75
CA PHE A 34 -61.36 -24.13 6.95
C PHE A 34 -60.58 -23.56 8.14
N LEU A 35 -59.33 -23.14 7.95
CA LEU A 35 -58.51 -22.61 9.03
C LEU A 35 -59.01 -21.23 9.51
N ASP A 36 -59.48 -20.36 8.60
CA ASP A 36 -60.08 -19.07 8.93
C ASP A 36 -61.40 -19.23 9.69
N GLU A 37 -62.29 -20.14 9.26
CA GLU A 37 -63.55 -20.47 9.94
C GLU A 37 -63.34 -20.99 11.38
N ASN A 38 -62.18 -21.59 11.64
CA ASN A 38 -61.79 -22.11 12.95
C ASN A 38 -60.82 -21.18 13.71
N GLU A 39 -60.57 -19.97 13.22
CA GLU A 39 -59.66 -18.97 13.81
C GLU A 39 -58.21 -19.47 14.00
N ILE A 40 -57.73 -20.40 13.16
CA ILE A 40 -56.39 -21.02 13.23
C ILE A 40 -55.45 -20.41 12.19
N THR A 41 -55.07 -19.15 12.37
CA THR A 41 -54.23 -18.41 11.40
C THR A 41 -52.71 -18.66 11.55
N GLU A 42 -52.24 -19.14 12.72
CA GLU A 42 -50.84 -19.50 12.98
C GLU A 42 -50.52 -20.98 12.66
N HIS A 43 -50.87 -21.42 11.45
CA HIS A 43 -50.67 -22.79 11.01
C HIS A 43 -49.78 -22.88 9.75
N PRO A 44 -48.80 -23.79 9.68
CA PRO A 44 -47.90 -23.88 8.53
C PRO A 44 -48.64 -24.11 7.20
N ASP A 45 -49.69 -24.92 7.22
CA ASP A 45 -50.48 -25.21 6.01
C ASP A 45 -51.23 -23.96 5.50
N TYR A 46 -51.64 -23.07 6.41
CA TYR A 46 -52.21 -21.76 6.05
C TYR A 46 -51.23 -20.95 5.21
N TYR A 47 -49.99 -20.80 5.69
CA TYR A 47 -48.97 -20.00 5.02
C TYR A 47 -48.48 -20.61 3.71
N ILE A 48 -48.42 -21.94 3.59
CA ILE A 48 -48.09 -22.61 2.32
C ILE A 48 -49.20 -22.39 1.30
N SER A 49 -50.46 -22.63 1.68
CA SER A 49 -51.60 -22.42 0.80
C SER A 49 -51.69 -20.96 0.36
N LYS A 50 -51.45 -20.02 1.27
CA LYS A 50 -51.41 -18.58 0.97
C LYS A 50 -50.28 -18.22 0.01
N ALA A 51 -49.10 -18.82 0.17
CA ALA A 51 -47.98 -18.62 -0.74
C ALA A 51 -48.27 -19.11 -2.18
N ILE A 52 -48.87 -20.29 -2.31
CA ILE A 52 -49.22 -20.88 -3.62
C ILE A 52 -50.26 -20.01 -4.34
N LEU A 53 -51.31 -19.58 -3.63
CA LEU A 53 -52.35 -18.70 -4.20
C LEU A 53 -51.78 -17.32 -4.55
N ALA A 54 -50.94 -16.74 -3.70
CA ALA A 54 -50.29 -15.47 -3.96
C ALA A 54 -49.40 -15.52 -5.22
N ARG A 55 -48.70 -16.64 -5.44
CA ARG A 55 -47.91 -16.88 -6.67
C ARG A 55 -48.80 -16.85 -7.92
N GLU A 56 -49.94 -17.53 -7.87
CA GLU A 56 -50.89 -17.56 -8.98
C GLU A 56 -51.43 -16.15 -9.28
N ASN A 57 -51.80 -15.42 -8.23
CA ASN A 57 -52.35 -14.06 -8.27
C ASN A 57 -51.31 -12.95 -8.53
N LYS A 58 -50.01 -13.30 -8.62
CA LYS A 58 -48.88 -12.35 -8.77
C LYS A 58 -48.69 -11.40 -7.59
N GLU A 59 -49.13 -11.80 -6.39
CA GLU A 59 -48.99 -11.07 -5.13
C GLU A 59 -47.64 -11.38 -4.46
N TYR A 60 -46.54 -11.08 -5.16
CA TYR A 60 -45.21 -11.59 -4.80
C TYR A 60 -44.70 -11.19 -3.40
N LEU A 61 -45.19 -10.10 -2.79
CA LEU A 61 -44.80 -9.76 -1.41
C LEU A 61 -45.45 -10.72 -0.40
N ILE A 62 -46.74 -11.02 -0.58
CA ILE A 62 -47.50 -11.96 0.25
C ILE A 62 -46.93 -13.36 0.09
N GLU A 63 -46.60 -13.76 -1.15
CA GLU A 63 -45.87 -15.01 -1.44
C GLU A 63 -44.60 -15.11 -0.60
N ARG A 64 -43.68 -14.15 -0.74
CA ARG A 64 -42.39 -14.18 -0.03
C ARG A 64 -42.53 -14.19 1.48
N GLN A 65 -43.40 -13.35 2.05
CA GLN A 65 -43.62 -13.32 3.48
C GLN A 65 -44.17 -14.66 3.98
N SER A 66 -45.18 -15.21 3.30
CA SER A 66 -45.82 -16.46 3.71
C SER A 66 -44.87 -17.65 3.61
N VAL A 67 -44.07 -17.73 2.55
CA VAL A 67 -43.04 -18.77 2.38
C VAL A 67 -41.96 -18.67 3.47
N LEU A 68 -41.40 -17.47 3.70
CA LEU A 68 -40.33 -17.30 4.69
C LEU A 68 -40.84 -17.47 6.13
N HIS A 69 -42.12 -17.22 6.38
CA HIS A 69 -42.74 -17.46 7.69
C HIS A 69 -42.76 -18.93 8.10
N LEU A 70 -42.60 -19.86 7.14
CA LEU A 70 -42.46 -21.29 7.43
C LEU A 70 -41.25 -21.64 8.32
N LEU A 71 -40.26 -20.74 8.43
CA LEU A 71 -39.13 -20.88 9.35
C LEU A 71 -39.58 -21.01 10.82
N PHE A 72 -40.70 -20.37 11.22
CA PHE A 72 -41.23 -20.48 12.59
C PHE A 72 -41.86 -21.84 12.90
N PHE A 73 -42.13 -22.65 11.87
CA PHE A 73 -42.82 -23.93 12.03
C PHE A 73 -41.89 -25.13 11.86
N ILE A 74 -40.57 -24.95 11.82
CA ILE A 74 -39.60 -26.05 11.66
C ILE A 74 -39.78 -27.16 12.71
N GLU A 75 -40.26 -26.84 13.92
CA GLU A 75 -40.53 -27.82 14.97
C GLU A 75 -41.90 -28.53 14.82
N LYS A 76 -42.77 -28.06 13.92
CA LYS A 76 -44.10 -28.64 13.65
C LYS A 76 -44.03 -29.69 12.53
N LYS A 77 -44.95 -30.67 12.60
CA LYS A 77 -45.06 -31.70 11.56
C LYS A 77 -45.56 -31.10 10.24
N PRO A 78 -44.89 -31.36 9.10
CA PRO A 78 -45.24 -30.78 7.81
C PRO A 78 -46.36 -31.55 7.11
N ILE A 79 -47.59 -31.50 7.63
CA ILE A 79 -48.70 -32.36 7.20
C ILE A 79 -49.10 -32.09 5.75
N LEU A 80 -49.42 -30.85 5.38
CA LEU A 80 -49.76 -30.52 3.98
C LEU A 80 -48.60 -30.76 3.02
N ILE A 81 -47.37 -30.39 3.40
CA ILE A 81 -46.20 -30.67 2.56
C ILE A 81 -46.03 -32.18 2.39
N SER A 82 -46.19 -32.98 3.44
CA SER A 82 -46.03 -34.43 3.33
C SER A 82 -47.10 -35.03 2.42
N GLU A 83 -48.34 -34.55 2.51
CA GLU A 83 -49.43 -34.97 1.62
C GLU A 83 -49.20 -34.50 0.18
N LEU A 84 -48.74 -33.26 -0.02
CA LEU A 84 -48.32 -32.75 -1.33
C LEU A 84 -47.19 -33.63 -1.89
N LEU A 85 -46.09 -33.84 -1.17
CA LEU A 85 -44.95 -34.66 -1.62
C LEU A 85 -45.35 -36.09 -2.04
N ASN A 86 -46.33 -36.68 -1.36
CA ASN A 86 -46.81 -38.03 -1.64
C ASN A 86 -47.85 -38.11 -2.76
N LYS A 87 -48.54 -37.02 -3.09
CA LYS A 87 -49.69 -37.01 -4.02
C LYS A 87 -49.58 -35.96 -5.14
N ILE A 88 -48.48 -35.23 -5.24
CA ILE A 88 -48.32 -34.11 -6.19
C ILE A 88 -48.48 -34.56 -7.65
N ASP A 89 -48.05 -35.78 -7.97
CA ASP A 89 -48.21 -36.38 -9.31
C ASP A 89 -49.68 -36.64 -9.68
N ASN A 90 -50.58 -36.70 -8.69
CA ASN A 90 -52.02 -36.89 -8.85
C ASN A 90 -52.81 -35.57 -8.71
N MET A 91 -52.13 -34.43 -8.58
CA MET A 91 -52.76 -33.10 -8.51
C MET A 91 -52.66 -32.37 -9.85
N ASN A 92 -53.68 -31.56 -10.15
CA ASN A 92 -53.64 -30.67 -11.30
C ASN A 92 -52.87 -29.40 -10.91
N LEU A 93 -51.71 -29.19 -11.54
CA LEU A 93 -50.85 -28.01 -11.37
C LEU A 93 -51.01 -27.05 -12.56
N THR A 94 -51.01 -25.74 -12.29
CA THR A 94 -50.90 -24.71 -13.33
C THR A 94 -49.43 -24.51 -13.73
N GLU A 95 -49.19 -23.83 -14.86
CA GLU A 95 -47.83 -23.45 -15.29
C GLU A 95 -47.06 -22.71 -14.17
N LYS A 96 -47.76 -21.90 -13.35
CA LYS A 96 -47.14 -21.15 -12.26
C LYS A 96 -46.93 -21.96 -10.98
N THR A 97 -47.58 -23.13 -10.82
CA THR A 97 -47.41 -24.01 -9.66
C THR A 97 -46.61 -25.28 -9.97
N GLN A 98 -46.23 -25.52 -11.23
CA GLN A 98 -45.40 -26.67 -11.63
C GLN A 98 -44.06 -26.75 -10.88
N PHE A 99 -43.51 -25.61 -10.45
CA PHE A 99 -42.25 -25.59 -9.68
C PHE A 99 -42.33 -26.37 -8.35
N LEU A 100 -43.54 -26.61 -7.81
CA LEU A 100 -43.75 -27.39 -6.58
C LEU A 100 -43.26 -28.85 -6.72
N LEU A 101 -43.17 -29.38 -7.94
CA LEU A 101 -42.58 -30.70 -8.20
C LEU A 101 -41.11 -30.75 -7.76
N GLY A 102 -40.39 -29.63 -7.84
CA GLY A 102 -39.00 -29.49 -7.41
C GLY A 102 -38.81 -29.58 -5.89
N ILE A 103 -39.87 -29.63 -5.07
CA ILE A 103 -39.71 -29.90 -3.63
C ILE A 103 -39.11 -31.30 -3.44
N ASN A 104 -39.49 -32.29 -4.25
CA ASN A 104 -38.93 -33.65 -4.18
C ASN A 104 -37.46 -33.74 -4.63
N GLU A 105 -36.99 -32.81 -5.45
CA GLU A 105 -35.62 -32.78 -5.99
C GLU A 105 -34.59 -32.18 -5.01
N SER A 106 -35.04 -31.49 -3.96
CA SER A 106 -34.16 -30.92 -2.93
C SER A 106 -33.67 -31.97 -1.92
N THR A 107 -32.48 -31.75 -1.34
CA THR A 107 -31.78 -32.72 -0.48
C THR A 107 -32.65 -33.20 0.69
N SER A 108 -32.73 -34.52 0.88
CA SER A 108 -33.56 -35.15 1.93
C SER A 108 -33.09 -34.85 3.36
N ILE A 109 -31.87 -34.32 3.51
CA ILE A 109 -31.26 -33.91 4.77
C ILE A 109 -31.93 -32.64 5.32
N LEU A 110 -32.50 -31.80 4.45
CA LEU A 110 -33.15 -30.57 4.84
C LEU A 110 -34.58 -30.79 5.36
N HIS A 111 -34.96 -29.97 6.35
CA HIS A 111 -36.34 -29.94 6.84
C HIS A 111 -37.32 -29.63 5.69
N PRO A 112 -38.49 -30.30 5.59
CA PRO A 112 -39.44 -30.10 4.49
C PRO A 112 -39.88 -28.64 4.27
N TYR A 113 -39.96 -27.84 5.33
CA TYR A 113 -40.22 -26.39 5.20
C TYR A 113 -39.05 -25.64 4.54
N ILE A 114 -37.80 -25.94 4.90
CA ILE A 114 -36.61 -25.32 4.27
C ILE A 114 -36.54 -25.72 2.79
N ARG A 115 -36.79 -27.00 2.48
CA ARG A 115 -36.90 -27.50 1.10
C ARG A 115 -37.91 -26.71 0.29
N THR A 116 -39.12 -26.53 0.85
CA THR A 116 -40.18 -25.72 0.23
C THR A 116 -39.73 -24.28 -0.01
N ILE A 117 -39.13 -23.63 0.99
CA ILE A 117 -38.60 -22.26 0.84
C ILE A 117 -37.59 -22.18 -0.31
N ILE A 118 -36.64 -23.11 -0.38
CA ILE A 118 -35.64 -23.16 -1.46
C ILE A 118 -36.31 -23.32 -2.82
N THR A 119 -37.30 -24.22 -2.95
CA THR A 119 -38.03 -24.42 -4.20
C THR A 119 -38.72 -23.13 -4.66
N PHE A 120 -39.31 -22.36 -3.73
CA PHE A 120 -39.89 -21.05 -4.04
C PHE A 120 -38.83 -20.01 -4.47
N ILE A 121 -37.68 -19.97 -3.80
CA ILE A 121 -36.59 -19.05 -4.17
C ILE A 121 -36.06 -19.36 -5.57
N LEU A 122 -35.81 -20.64 -5.86
CA LEU A 122 -35.21 -21.10 -7.12
C LEU A 122 -36.18 -21.13 -8.31
N SER A 123 -37.49 -21.13 -8.06
CA SER A 123 -38.50 -21.01 -9.13
C SER A 123 -38.63 -19.58 -9.70
N GLY A 124 -37.94 -18.61 -9.09
CA GLY A 124 -37.89 -17.23 -9.57
C GLY A 124 -36.76 -16.99 -10.58
N THR A 125 -36.82 -15.87 -11.31
CA THR A 125 -35.68 -15.40 -12.10
C THR A 125 -34.52 -14.98 -11.17
N LYS A 126 -33.29 -14.89 -11.69
CA LYS A 126 -32.11 -14.45 -10.90
C LYS A 126 -32.33 -13.11 -10.16
N GLN A 127 -33.13 -12.20 -10.71
CA GLN A 127 -33.48 -10.93 -10.07
C GLN A 127 -34.51 -11.10 -8.94
N GLN A 128 -35.36 -12.12 -9.01
CA GLN A 128 -36.38 -12.42 -8.00
C GLN A 128 -35.78 -13.09 -6.76
N ILE A 129 -34.68 -13.86 -6.90
CA ILE A 129 -33.93 -14.45 -5.77
C ILE A 129 -33.59 -13.39 -4.72
N ASN A 130 -33.00 -12.26 -5.15
CA ASN A 130 -32.60 -11.17 -4.25
C ASN A 130 -33.80 -10.54 -3.50
N SER A 131 -35.01 -10.63 -4.06
CA SER A 131 -36.22 -10.12 -3.42
C SER A 131 -36.64 -10.96 -2.21
N TYR A 132 -36.36 -12.27 -2.21
CA TYR A 132 -36.61 -13.14 -1.06
C TYR A 132 -35.73 -12.75 0.12
N PHE A 133 -34.43 -12.56 -0.11
CA PHE A 133 -33.51 -12.17 0.95
C PHE A 133 -33.75 -10.74 1.44
N ASN A 134 -34.09 -9.79 0.56
CA ASN A 134 -34.54 -8.46 1.02
C ASN A 134 -35.83 -8.54 1.84
N CYS A 135 -36.72 -9.50 1.54
CA CYS A 135 -37.92 -9.73 2.34
C CYS A 135 -37.56 -10.32 3.71
N PHE A 136 -36.65 -11.29 3.76
CA PHE A 136 -36.12 -11.85 5.01
C PHE A 136 -35.49 -10.75 5.87
N LEU A 137 -34.70 -9.84 5.29
CA LEU A 137 -34.05 -8.75 6.01
C LEU A 137 -34.98 -7.60 6.42
N GLY A 138 -36.27 -7.62 6.04
CA GLY A 138 -37.18 -6.51 6.29
C GLY A 138 -36.86 -5.25 5.47
N LEU A 139 -36.20 -5.38 4.31
CA LEU A 139 -35.76 -4.28 3.44
C LEU A 139 -36.51 -4.15 2.11
N SER A 140 -37.66 -4.82 1.94
CA SER A 140 -38.51 -4.67 0.76
C SER A 140 -39.07 -3.24 0.62
N PRO A 141 -38.93 -2.58 -0.55
CA PRO A 141 -39.49 -1.25 -0.78
C PRO A 141 -41.03 -1.21 -0.81
N LYS A 142 -41.70 -2.35 -0.69
CA LYS A 142 -43.17 -2.50 -0.72
C LYS A 142 -43.81 -2.68 0.66
N TYR A 143 -43.05 -2.53 1.75
CA TYR A 143 -43.60 -2.48 3.10
C TYR A 143 -44.28 -1.12 3.35
N GLY A 144 -45.44 -0.91 2.75
CA GLY A 144 -46.28 0.27 3.04
C GLY A 144 -46.99 0.11 4.38
N GLU A 145 -47.91 -0.87 4.45
CA GLU A 145 -48.84 -1.08 5.58
C GLU A 145 -48.74 -2.47 6.24
N ILE A 146 -47.99 -3.40 5.62
CA ILE A 146 -47.85 -4.78 6.10
C ILE A 146 -46.51 -4.92 6.84
N PRO A 147 -46.49 -5.31 8.13
CA PRO A 147 -45.25 -5.50 8.86
C PRO A 147 -44.39 -6.59 8.19
N PRO A 148 -43.06 -6.44 8.19
CA PRO A 148 -42.17 -7.44 7.61
C PRO A 148 -42.31 -8.77 8.38
N LEU A 149 -42.68 -9.82 7.66
CA LEU A 149 -42.67 -11.21 8.13
C LEU A 149 -41.69 -12.02 7.27
N PRO A 150 -40.81 -12.85 7.86
CA PRO A 150 -40.65 -13.13 9.29
C PRO A 150 -39.95 -11.99 10.07
N ALA A 151 -40.26 -11.86 11.36
CA ALA A 151 -39.47 -11.07 12.31
C ALA A 151 -38.20 -11.88 12.67
N VAL A 152 -37.09 -11.60 11.98
CA VAL A 152 -35.86 -12.42 12.04
C VAL A 152 -35.29 -12.52 13.45
N ASP A 153 -35.47 -11.48 14.27
CA ASP A 153 -35.08 -11.40 15.67
C ASP A 153 -35.83 -12.37 16.59
N ALA A 154 -37.00 -12.87 16.16
CA ALA A 154 -37.78 -13.85 16.91
C ALA A 154 -37.45 -15.32 16.54
N LEU A 155 -36.63 -15.58 15.52
CA LEU A 155 -36.19 -16.93 15.16
C LEU A 155 -35.05 -17.41 16.07
N SER A 156 -34.99 -18.70 16.37
CA SER A 156 -33.88 -19.28 17.11
C SER A 156 -32.57 -19.24 16.29
N ILE A 157 -31.44 -19.20 17.00
CA ILE A 157 -30.10 -19.17 16.37
C ILE A 157 -29.92 -20.37 15.42
N ASP A 158 -30.34 -21.57 15.82
CA ASP A 158 -30.19 -22.78 15.02
C ASP A 158 -31.00 -22.70 13.71
N ILE A 159 -32.20 -22.12 13.73
CA ILE A 159 -33.01 -21.92 12.52
C ILE A 159 -32.34 -20.90 11.60
N LEU A 160 -31.83 -19.80 12.14
CA LEU A 160 -31.13 -18.76 11.38
C LEU A 160 -29.88 -19.31 10.68
N LEU A 161 -29.06 -20.07 11.41
CA LEU A 161 -27.83 -20.66 10.89
C LEU A 161 -28.11 -21.72 9.83
N ASN A 162 -29.10 -22.60 10.05
CA ASN A 162 -29.51 -23.60 9.07
C ASN A 162 -30.09 -22.96 7.80
N PHE A 163 -30.90 -21.91 7.95
CA PHE A 163 -31.42 -21.15 6.81
C PHE A 163 -30.30 -20.46 6.03
N TYR A 164 -29.36 -19.80 6.73
CA TYR A 164 -28.20 -19.17 6.10
C TYR A 164 -27.38 -20.19 5.31
N GLU A 165 -27.04 -21.32 5.94
CA GLU A 165 -26.24 -22.35 5.31
C GLU A 165 -26.91 -22.89 4.05
N ALA A 166 -28.21 -23.14 4.11
CA ALA A 166 -28.98 -23.69 3.00
C ALA A 166 -29.14 -22.70 1.82
N THR A 167 -28.90 -21.39 2.01
CA THR A 167 -29.31 -20.37 1.03
C THR A 167 -28.24 -19.35 0.63
N HIS A 168 -27.19 -19.14 1.44
CA HIS A 168 -26.20 -18.07 1.20
C HIS A 168 -25.51 -18.18 -0.18
N ARG A 169 -25.28 -19.40 -0.67
CA ARG A 169 -24.68 -19.64 -2.00
C ARG A 169 -25.51 -19.10 -3.15
N PHE A 170 -26.82 -18.96 -3.00
CA PHE A 170 -27.69 -18.37 -4.01
C PHE A 170 -27.36 -16.89 -4.26
N LEU A 171 -26.78 -16.21 -3.26
CA LEU A 171 -26.39 -14.81 -3.36
C LEU A 171 -24.99 -14.59 -3.94
N ILE A 172 -24.11 -15.59 -3.92
CA ILE A 172 -22.72 -15.46 -4.43
C ILE A 172 -22.73 -15.21 -5.95
N ASN A 173 -23.68 -15.79 -6.68
CA ASN A 173 -23.70 -15.82 -8.14
C ASN A 173 -24.60 -14.74 -8.79
N THR A 174 -25.06 -13.74 -8.03
CA THR A 174 -25.93 -12.67 -8.56
C THR A 174 -25.28 -11.29 -8.46
N SER A 175 -25.55 -10.41 -9.44
CA SER A 175 -24.89 -9.12 -9.59
C SER A 175 -25.08 -8.15 -8.40
N SER A 176 -26.15 -8.29 -7.62
CA SER A 176 -26.39 -7.54 -6.38
C SER A 176 -26.44 -8.41 -5.12
N GLY A 177 -26.15 -9.71 -5.25
CA GLY A 177 -26.30 -10.67 -4.14
C GLY A 177 -25.24 -10.52 -3.06
N LEU A 178 -24.01 -10.12 -3.40
CA LEU A 178 -22.93 -9.93 -2.42
C LEU A 178 -23.28 -8.90 -1.33
N ALA A 179 -23.88 -7.76 -1.72
CA ALA A 179 -24.30 -6.73 -0.75
C ALA A 179 -25.45 -7.21 0.16
N ILE A 180 -26.32 -8.08 -0.35
CA ILE A 180 -27.40 -8.68 0.44
C ILE A 180 -26.83 -9.74 1.38
N LEU A 181 -25.91 -10.55 0.89
CA LEU A 181 -25.20 -11.56 1.68
C LEU A 181 -24.42 -10.90 2.82
N GLU A 182 -23.76 -9.77 2.57
CA GLU A 182 -23.09 -8.99 3.62
C GLU A 182 -24.05 -8.56 4.73
N LYS A 183 -25.21 -8.00 4.37
CA LYS A 183 -26.24 -7.61 5.35
C LYS A 183 -26.78 -8.80 6.12
N MET A 184 -27.05 -9.91 5.44
CA MET A 184 -27.53 -11.15 6.05
C MET A 184 -26.49 -11.75 7.01
N THR A 185 -25.22 -11.77 6.60
CA THR A 185 -24.10 -12.23 7.43
C THR A 185 -23.99 -11.40 8.69
N LYS A 186 -24.02 -10.07 8.56
CA LYS A 186 -23.94 -9.13 9.70
C LYS A 186 -25.12 -9.31 10.65
N LEU A 187 -26.34 -9.45 10.12
CA LEU A 187 -27.55 -9.66 10.93
C LEU A 187 -27.45 -10.95 11.74
N ILE A 188 -27.13 -12.07 11.09
CA ILE A 188 -27.06 -13.37 11.75
C ILE A 188 -25.89 -13.44 12.73
N TYR A 189 -24.73 -12.91 12.36
CA TYR A 189 -23.58 -12.82 13.26
C TYR A 189 -23.88 -12.00 14.53
N ALA A 190 -24.62 -10.90 14.41
CA ALA A 190 -25.00 -10.07 15.56
C ALA A 190 -25.83 -10.83 16.61
N VAL A 191 -26.60 -11.83 16.18
CA VAL A 191 -27.43 -12.69 17.04
C VAL A 191 -26.65 -13.92 17.52
N ALA A 192 -25.97 -14.62 16.60
CA ALA A 192 -25.30 -15.88 16.89
C ALA A 192 -23.98 -15.72 17.69
N LYS A 193 -23.18 -14.69 17.37
CA LYS A 193 -21.87 -14.39 17.99
C LYS A 193 -20.99 -15.64 18.12
N GLU A 194 -20.76 -16.12 19.35
CA GLU A 194 -19.93 -17.29 19.67
C GLU A 194 -20.52 -18.61 19.15
N LYS A 195 -21.83 -18.67 18.90
CA LYS A 195 -22.50 -19.83 18.30
C LYS A 195 -22.54 -19.78 16.77
N SER A 196 -21.78 -18.88 16.14
CA SER A 196 -21.77 -18.76 14.67
C SER A 196 -21.24 -20.03 14.01
N SER A 197 -21.64 -20.26 12.75
CA SER A 197 -21.06 -21.32 11.93
C SER A 197 -19.83 -20.85 11.17
N GLN A 198 -19.02 -21.81 10.70
CA GLN A 198 -17.86 -21.54 9.84
C GLN A 198 -18.21 -20.65 8.63
N SER A 199 -19.31 -20.91 7.94
CA SER A 199 -19.75 -20.10 6.79
C SER A 199 -20.01 -18.64 7.17
N VAL A 200 -20.65 -18.39 8.33
CA VAL A 200 -20.91 -17.02 8.82
C VAL A 200 -19.59 -16.32 9.14
N LEU A 201 -18.68 -16.99 9.85
CA LEU A 201 -17.37 -16.43 10.20
C LEU A 201 -16.51 -16.14 8.96
N PHE A 202 -16.52 -17.05 7.98
CA PHE A 202 -15.82 -16.84 6.70
C PHE A 202 -16.30 -15.56 6.01
N PHE A 203 -17.61 -15.41 5.82
CA PHE A 203 -18.15 -14.24 5.13
C PHE A 203 -17.97 -12.96 5.97
N MET A 204 -18.08 -13.06 7.30
CA MET A 204 -17.84 -11.92 8.18
C MET A 204 -16.38 -11.45 8.09
N SER A 205 -15.40 -12.36 8.05
CA SER A 205 -14.00 -12.02 7.80
C SER A 205 -13.81 -11.44 6.39
N TYR A 206 -14.35 -12.11 5.37
CA TYR A 206 -14.25 -11.70 3.96
C TYR A 206 -14.71 -10.24 3.73
N PHE A 207 -15.90 -9.88 4.20
CA PHE A 207 -16.46 -8.53 4.03
C PHE A 207 -15.70 -7.44 4.80
N ASN A 208 -14.89 -7.79 5.80
CA ASN A 208 -14.11 -6.82 6.58
C ASN A 208 -12.62 -6.78 6.18
N SER A 209 -12.14 -7.71 5.35
CA SER A 209 -10.71 -7.88 5.03
C SER A 209 -10.04 -6.66 4.40
N ASP A 210 -10.79 -5.83 3.66
CA ASP A 210 -10.30 -4.58 3.07
C ASP A 210 -10.58 -3.35 3.95
N ILE A 211 -11.68 -3.35 4.73
CA ILE A 211 -12.14 -2.19 5.51
C ILE A 211 -11.45 -2.13 6.88
N ASN A 212 -11.39 -3.26 7.57
CA ASN A 212 -10.76 -3.41 8.87
C ASN A 212 -10.04 -4.78 8.92
N PRO A 213 -8.82 -4.87 8.35
CA PRO A 213 -8.08 -6.11 8.26
C PRO A 213 -7.84 -6.78 9.62
N ARG A 214 -7.61 -6.00 10.69
CA ARG A 214 -7.42 -6.53 12.05
C ARG A 214 -8.66 -7.26 12.55
N TYR A 215 -9.82 -6.61 12.46
CA TYR A 215 -11.08 -7.24 12.84
C TYR A 215 -11.39 -8.48 11.99
N ALA A 216 -11.07 -8.45 10.69
CA ALA A 216 -11.25 -9.62 9.82
C ALA A 216 -10.37 -10.81 10.24
N ILE A 217 -9.14 -10.56 10.67
CA ILE A 217 -8.21 -11.55 11.20
C ILE A 217 -8.73 -12.11 12.54
N ASP A 218 -9.16 -11.23 13.47
CA ASP A 218 -9.72 -11.65 14.76
C ASP A 218 -10.91 -12.61 14.57
N ILE A 219 -11.79 -12.31 13.62
CA ILE A 219 -12.91 -13.19 13.26
C ILE A 219 -12.41 -14.51 12.66
N ALA A 220 -11.45 -14.47 11.74
CA ALA A 220 -10.88 -15.67 11.11
C ALA A 220 -10.28 -16.63 12.16
N ASN A 221 -9.66 -16.09 13.21
CA ASN A 221 -9.05 -16.88 14.28
C ASN A 221 -10.06 -17.64 15.14
N THR A 222 -11.34 -17.29 15.10
CA THR A 222 -12.43 -18.05 15.75
C THR A 222 -13.05 -19.11 14.85
N PHE A 223 -12.63 -19.21 13.58
CA PHE A 223 -13.26 -20.09 12.59
C PHE A 223 -13.21 -21.57 12.96
N PHE A 224 -12.07 -22.05 13.46
CA PHE A 224 -11.90 -23.47 13.79
C PHE A 224 -12.62 -23.88 15.09
N ASP A 225 -13.04 -22.92 15.90
CA ASP A 225 -13.84 -23.17 17.11
C ASP A 225 -15.34 -23.33 16.78
N ALA A 226 -15.76 -22.94 15.57
CA ALA A 226 -17.13 -23.01 15.10
C ALA A 226 -17.45 -24.31 14.36
N ASP A 227 -18.71 -24.76 14.48
CA ASP A 227 -19.21 -25.93 13.79
C ASP A 227 -19.33 -25.68 12.27
N ASN A 228 -18.92 -26.67 11.48
CA ASN A 228 -19.25 -26.74 10.07
C ASN A 228 -20.60 -27.44 9.88
N ILE A 229 -21.67 -26.65 9.83
CA ILE A 229 -23.04 -27.14 9.62
C ILE A 229 -23.40 -27.28 8.13
N SER A 230 -22.41 -27.26 7.23
CA SER A 230 -22.67 -27.26 5.79
C SER A 230 -23.28 -28.55 5.26
N LEU A 231 -24.37 -28.42 4.51
CA LEU A 231 -25.13 -29.54 3.93
C LEU A 231 -24.37 -30.29 2.82
N GLU A 232 -23.35 -29.66 2.23
CA GLU A 232 -22.54 -30.23 1.13
C GLU A 232 -21.05 -30.32 1.50
N ASN A 233 -20.70 -30.26 2.79
CA ASN A 233 -19.31 -30.08 3.25
C ASN A 233 -18.62 -28.91 2.54
N SER A 234 -19.29 -27.76 2.45
CA SER A 234 -18.67 -26.53 1.96
C SER A 234 -17.46 -26.21 2.82
N GLU A 235 -16.26 -26.35 2.24
CA GLU A 235 -15.02 -26.05 2.95
C GLU A 235 -14.53 -24.66 2.57
N TYR A 236 -14.63 -23.72 3.51
CA TYR A 236 -14.13 -22.36 3.34
C TYR A 236 -12.68 -22.19 3.84
N THR A 237 -12.09 -23.20 4.48
CA THR A 237 -10.77 -23.18 5.11
C THR A 237 -9.69 -22.56 4.22
N GLN A 238 -9.48 -23.10 3.02
CA GLN A 238 -8.43 -22.61 2.12
C GLN A 238 -8.69 -21.15 1.67
N SER A 239 -9.95 -20.79 1.43
CA SER A 239 -10.30 -19.43 0.99
C SER A 239 -10.14 -18.42 2.13
N LEU A 240 -10.54 -18.80 3.36
CA LEU A 240 -10.31 -18.02 4.57
C LEU A 240 -8.81 -17.81 4.78
N ALA A 241 -8.03 -18.89 4.74
CA ALA A 241 -6.60 -18.86 4.96
C ALA A 241 -5.89 -17.93 3.98
N TYR A 242 -6.20 -18.04 2.69
CA TYR A 242 -5.62 -17.15 1.67
C TYR A 242 -5.99 -15.68 1.89
N ASN A 243 -7.26 -15.38 2.18
CA ASN A 243 -7.70 -14.01 2.41
C ASN A 243 -7.11 -13.41 3.70
N THR A 244 -7.01 -14.23 4.75
CA THR A 244 -6.46 -13.81 6.05
C THR A 244 -4.97 -13.58 5.97
N ALA A 245 -4.22 -14.47 5.28
CA ALA A 245 -2.81 -14.27 5.00
C ALA A 245 -2.56 -12.98 4.18
N LEU A 246 -3.39 -12.71 3.16
CA LEU A 246 -3.33 -11.44 2.42
C LEU A 246 -3.60 -10.23 3.34
N ALA A 247 -4.63 -10.29 4.17
CA ALA A 247 -4.97 -9.22 5.10
C ALA A 247 -3.81 -8.95 6.10
N ALA A 248 -3.20 -10.02 6.62
CA ALA A 248 -2.06 -9.97 7.53
C ALA A 248 -0.83 -9.31 6.87
N THR A 249 -0.48 -9.70 5.63
CA THR A 249 0.62 -9.06 4.90
C THR A 249 0.41 -7.56 4.66
N ARG A 250 -0.84 -7.10 4.47
CA ARG A 250 -1.16 -5.67 4.28
C ARG A 250 -0.94 -4.83 5.53
N ILE A 251 -1.20 -5.41 6.71
CA ILE A 251 -0.96 -4.73 8.00
C ILE A 251 0.44 -5.01 8.57
N GLY A 252 1.26 -5.79 7.86
CA GLY A 252 2.63 -6.13 8.25
C GLY A 252 2.73 -7.19 9.35
N ASP A 253 1.67 -7.95 9.60
CA ASP A 253 1.69 -9.07 10.55
C ASP A 253 2.17 -10.35 9.86
N ILE A 254 3.48 -10.52 9.78
CA ILE A 254 4.10 -11.64 9.07
C ILE A 254 3.86 -12.96 9.79
N SER A 255 3.86 -12.95 11.12
CA SER A 255 3.62 -14.14 11.95
C SER A 255 2.24 -14.72 11.68
N GLU A 256 1.22 -13.86 11.63
CA GLU A 256 -0.14 -14.24 11.29
C GLU A 256 -0.23 -14.74 9.84
N ALA A 257 0.42 -14.06 8.90
CA ALA A 257 0.44 -14.49 7.51
C ALA A 257 1.06 -15.89 7.33
N GLU A 258 2.15 -16.18 8.05
CA GLU A 258 2.83 -17.47 8.05
C GLU A 258 1.97 -18.58 8.66
N TYR A 259 1.28 -18.31 9.77
CA TYR A 259 0.36 -19.26 10.39
C TYR A 259 -0.70 -19.75 9.39
N TRP A 260 -1.32 -18.82 8.63
CA TRP A 260 -2.36 -19.17 7.67
C TRP A 260 -1.84 -19.91 6.42
N LEU A 261 -0.54 -19.90 6.12
CA LEU A 261 0.02 -20.62 4.97
C LEU A 261 -0.14 -22.14 5.06
N ASP A 262 -0.26 -22.69 6.27
CA ASP A 262 -0.41 -24.13 6.49
C ASP A 262 -1.77 -24.65 6.04
N TYR A 263 -2.75 -23.76 5.95
CA TYR A 263 -4.12 -24.07 5.51
C TYR A 263 -4.36 -23.76 4.03
N ILE A 264 -3.32 -23.39 3.26
CA ILE A 264 -3.40 -23.11 1.83
C ILE A 264 -2.76 -24.28 1.05
N TYR A 265 -3.61 -25.11 0.43
CA TYR A 265 -3.16 -26.26 -0.35
C TYR A 265 -2.87 -25.93 -1.83
N ASP A 266 -3.40 -24.83 -2.34
CA ASP A 266 -3.13 -24.33 -3.69
C ASP A 266 -1.73 -23.69 -3.75
N GLY A 267 -0.84 -24.33 -4.51
CA GLY A 267 0.55 -23.94 -4.62
C GLY A 267 0.76 -22.53 -5.19
N ASP A 268 -0.07 -22.10 -6.15
CA ASP A 268 0.05 -20.77 -6.76
C ASP A 268 -0.36 -19.68 -5.76
N LYS A 269 -1.46 -19.90 -5.03
CA LYS A 269 -1.90 -19.00 -3.95
C LYS A 269 -0.87 -18.93 -2.83
N LYS A 270 -0.35 -20.08 -2.38
CA LYS A 270 0.68 -20.14 -1.33
C LYS A 270 1.96 -19.42 -1.75
N ASN A 271 2.46 -19.69 -2.95
CA ASN A 271 3.65 -19.04 -3.50
C ASN A 271 3.48 -17.53 -3.66
N ARG A 272 2.27 -17.06 -3.96
CA ARG A 272 1.97 -15.62 -4.00
C ARG A 272 2.14 -14.96 -2.63
N ILE A 273 1.66 -15.57 -1.54
CA ILE A 273 1.86 -15.02 -0.20
C ILE A 273 3.35 -15.06 0.18
N ILE A 274 4.03 -16.18 -0.07
CA ILE A 274 5.46 -16.32 0.21
C ILE A 274 6.28 -15.25 -0.51
N SER A 275 5.96 -14.95 -1.78
CA SER A 275 6.67 -13.91 -2.53
C SER A 275 6.45 -12.52 -1.94
N ILE A 276 5.22 -12.21 -1.48
CA ILE A 276 4.90 -10.96 -0.78
C ILE A 276 5.69 -10.86 0.54
N ILE A 277 5.66 -11.91 1.38
CA ILE A 277 6.42 -11.95 2.63
C ILE A 277 7.91 -11.75 2.36
N THR A 278 8.47 -12.47 1.39
CA THR A 278 9.88 -12.36 0.99
C THR A 278 10.22 -10.94 0.53
N GLU A 279 9.33 -10.28 -0.20
CA GLU A 279 9.53 -8.89 -0.63
C GLU A 279 9.49 -7.91 0.54
N ILE A 280 8.57 -8.11 1.50
CA ILE A 280 8.50 -7.34 2.73
C ILE A 280 9.80 -7.51 3.52
N ASP A 281 10.27 -8.74 3.72
CA ASP A 281 11.53 -9.04 4.42
C ASP A 281 12.74 -8.45 3.71
N LYS A 282 12.81 -8.54 2.38
CA LYS A 282 13.87 -7.89 1.60
C LYS A 282 13.89 -6.39 1.83
N LYS A 283 12.72 -5.72 1.80
CA LYS A 283 12.60 -4.28 2.05
C LYS A 283 13.01 -3.92 3.48
N GLN A 284 12.54 -4.67 4.47
CA GLN A 284 12.92 -4.46 5.88
C GLN A 284 14.42 -4.67 6.09
N ASN A 285 15.01 -5.70 5.48
CA ASN A 285 16.45 -5.97 5.57
C ASN A 285 17.27 -4.89 4.85
N ALA A 286 16.84 -4.40 3.69
CA ALA A 286 17.47 -3.29 3.00
C ALA A 286 17.48 -2.03 3.88
N ARG A 287 16.35 -1.71 4.51
CA ARG A 287 16.23 -0.61 5.48
C ARG A 287 17.13 -0.80 6.71
N LYS A 288 17.17 -2.00 7.27
CA LYS A 288 18.05 -2.36 8.39
C LYS A 288 19.52 -2.19 8.04
N LYS A 289 19.94 -2.51 6.82
CA LYS A 289 21.34 -2.41 6.36
C LYS A 289 21.69 -1.08 5.71
N HIS A 290 20.73 -0.16 5.58
CA HIS A 290 20.92 1.09 4.87
C HIS A 290 22.01 1.95 5.57
N PRO A 291 22.97 2.54 4.84
CA PRO A 291 24.07 3.28 5.45
C PRO A 291 23.60 4.58 6.12
N LEU A 292 22.49 5.17 5.66
CA LEU A 292 21.87 6.35 6.30
C LEU A 292 20.91 6.00 7.45
N ASN A 293 20.79 4.72 7.83
CA ASN A 293 19.94 4.32 8.96
C ASN A 293 20.60 4.79 10.27
N PRO A 294 19.94 5.66 11.07
CA PRO A 294 20.52 6.20 12.29
C PRO A 294 20.95 5.13 13.30
N LYS A 295 20.30 3.96 13.32
CA LYS A 295 20.70 2.83 14.19
C LYS A 295 22.07 2.24 13.84
N ASN A 296 22.52 2.40 12.59
CA ASN A 296 23.80 1.88 12.11
C ASN A 296 24.94 2.90 12.27
N ILE A 297 24.61 4.17 12.49
CA ILE A 297 25.57 5.28 12.53
C ILE A 297 25.96 5.53 14.00
N LYS A 298 27.23 5.31 14.33
CA LYS A 298 27.78 5.64 15.66
C LYS A 298 28.12 7.12 15.72
N ILE A 299 27.88 7.75 16.88
CA ILE A 299 28.31 9.13 17.15
C ILE A 299 29.83 9.22 17.07
N LYS A 300 30.34 10.26 16.39
CA LYS A 300 31.77 10.44 16.10
C LYS A 300 32.46 11.29 17.16
N ASN A 301 33.69 10.94 17.52
CA ASN A 301 34.56 11.89 18.21
C ASN A 301 35.09 12.93 17.21
N ILE A 302 35.20 14.19 17.61
CA ILE A 302 35.73 15.25 16.74
C ILE A 302 37.13 14.92 16.20
N ASN A 303 37.96 14.23 17.00
CA ASN A 303 39.32 13.83 16.63
C ASN A 303 39.36 12.73 15.55
N GLU A 304 38.25 12.00 15.33
CA GLU A 304 38.15 10.93 14.33
C GLU A 304 37.71 11.45 12.95
N ILE A 305 37.27 12.70 12.87
CA ILE A 305 36.80 13.32 11.63
C ILE A 305 37.99 13.91 10.91
N GLU A 306 38.14 13.67 9.61
CA GLU A 306 39.23 14.24 8.81
C GLU A 306 39.12 15.77 8.72
N THR A 307 40.24 16.47 8.60
CA THR A 307 40.25 17.95 8.59
C THR A 307 39.49 18.51 7.40
N LEU A 308 39.55 17.84 6.24
CA LEU A 308 38.76 18.21 5.06
C LEU A 308 37.24 18.10 5.31
N ASP A 309 36.80 17.06 6.03
CA ASP A 309 35.40 16.90 6.40
C ASP A 309 34.98 17.95 7.44
N LEU A 310 35.87 18.37 8.33
CA LEU A 310 35.63 19.49 9.25
C LEU A 310 35.43 20.82 8.51
N ILE A 311 36.24 21.08 7.47
CA ILE A 311 36.07 22.26 6.61
C ILE A 311 34.74 22.16 5.85
N SER A 312 34.41 20.97 5.34
CA SER A 312 33.17 20.70 4.64
C SER A 312 31.95 20.95 5.53
N ILE A 313 31.94 20.43 6.75
CA ILE A 313 30.82 20.62 7.67
C ILE A 313 30.68 22.08 8.13
N CYS A 314 31.79 22.81 8.31
CA CYS A 314 31.75 24.25 8.56
C CYS A 314 31.08 24.99 7.40
N SER A 315 31.38 24.60 6.15
CA SER A 315 30.79 25.20 4.95
C SER A 315 29.26 24.99 4.92
N PHE A 316 28.79 23.79 5.26
CA PHE A 316 27.35 23.52 5.37
C PHE A 316 26.70 24.22 6.56
N LEU A 317 27.35 24.29 7.71
CA LEU A 317 26.84 25.02 8.87
C LEU A 317 26.70 26.52 8.56
N ASP A 318 27.68 27.11 7.86
CA ASP A 318 27.58 28.50 7.42
C ASP A 318 26.44 28.69 6.41
N GLY A 319 26.32 27.81 5.42
CA GLY A 319 25.35 27.98 4.34
C GLY A 319 23.90 27.62 4.69
N CYS A 320 23.69 26.47 5.33
CA CYS A 320 22.36 25.93 5.64
C CYS A 320 22.15 25.48 7.09
N GLY A 321 23.09 25.77 8.00
CA GLY A 321 22.90 25.52 9.43
C GLY A 321 21.74 26.31 10.03
N ASP A 322 21.09 25.70 11.03
CA ASP A 322 19.97 26.25 11.77
C ASP A 322 20.22 26.12 13.29
N ASP A 323 19.27 26.55 14.11
CA ASP A 323 19.36 26.39 15.58
C ASP A 323 19.16 24.93 16.04
N TRP A 324 18.73 24.06 15.14
CA TRP A 324 18.51 22.63 15.38
C TRP A 324 18.82 21.81 14.12
N GLY A 325 20.09 21.76 13.73
CA GLY A 325 20.58 20.98 12.58
C GLY A 325 20.62 21.74 11.26
N PHE A 326 20.49 21.02 10.15
CA PHE A 326 20.60 21.60 8.81
C PHE A 326 19.23 21.83 8.20
N LYS A 327 19.06 22.93 7.46
CA LYS A 327 17.89 23.12 6.58
C LYS A 327 17.97 22.15 5.41
N LYS A 328 16.82 21.80 4.84
CA LYS A 328 16.74 20.89 3.68
C LYS A 328 17.54 21.45 2.51
N LEU A 329 18.49 20.67 2.01
CA LEU A 329 19.47 21.13 1.02
C LEU A 329 18.83 21.58 -0.29
N TYR A 330 17.70 21.00 -0.71
CA TYR A 330 16.98 21.46 -1.90
C TYR A 330 16.62 22.96 -1.87
N ARG A 331 16.34 23.51 -0.68
CA ARG A 331 15.95 24.93 -0.51
C ARG A 331 17.12 25.85 -0.18
N SER A 332 18.15 25.33 0.48
CA SER A 332 19.22 26.12 1.08
C SER A 332 20.63 25.72 0.63
N GLY A 333 20.75 24.76 -0.28
CA GLY A 333 22.03 24.30 -0.82
C GLY A 333 22.65 25.28 -1.83
N SER A 334 21.84 26.18 -2.37
CA SER A 334 22.35 27.30 -3.18
C SER A 334 23.32 28.14 -2.34
N TYR A 335 24.47 28.50 -2.93
CA TYR A 335 25.51 29.33 -2.31
C TYR A 335 26.34 28.66 -1.19
N ILE A 336 26.31 27.33 -1.08
CA ILE A 336 27.25 26.60 -0.19
C ILE A 336 28.56 26.33 -0.94
N PHE A 337 28.47 25.51 -1.99
CA PHE A 337 29.52 25.24 -2.96
C PHE A 337 29.13 25.77 -4.34
N PRO A 338 30.07 25.83 -5.30
CA PRO A 338 29.79 26.44 -6.60
C PRO A 338 28.68 25.75 -7.40
N SER A 339 28.60 24.41 -7.35
CA SER A 339 27.63 23.64 -8.13
C SER A 339 26.69 22.79 -7.28
N LYS A 340 25.53 22.44 -7.85
CA LYS A 340 24.58 21.56 -7.17
C LYS A 340 25.13 20.15 -7.01
N ILE A 341 25.83 19.64 -8.02
CA ILE A 341 26.47 18.31 -7.99
C ILE A 341 27.44 18.24 -6.81
N LEU A 342 28.38 19.19 -6.71
CA LEU A 342 29.38 19.18 -5.64
C LEU A 342 28.73 19.33 -4.26
N THR A 343 27.76 20.24 -4.13
CA THR A 343 27.02 20.43 -2.88
C THR A 343 26.35 19.13 -2.42
N THR A 344 25.75 18.38 -3.35
CA THR A 344 25.05 17.12 -3.03
C THR A 344 26.04 16.02 -2.66
N GLU A 345 27.11 15.84 -3.43
CA GLU A 345 28.13 14.81 -3.19
C GLU A 345 28.89 15.02 -1.88
N MET A 346 29.26 16.26 -1.54
CA MET A 346 29.93 16.55 -0.27
C MET A 346 29.01 16.31 0.93
N PHE A 347 27.73 16.72 0.85
CA PHE A 347 26.79 16.46 1.94
C PHE A 347 26.50 14.96 2.11
N LYS A 348 26.38 14.23 1.00
CA LYS A 348 26.25 12.78 0.96
C LYS A 348 27.45 12.07 1.57
N SER A 349 28.66 12.53 1.27
CA SER A 349 29.90 12.03 1.88
C SER A 349 29.87 12.18 3.41
N LEU A 350 29.50 13.37 3.91
CA LEU A 350 29.35 13.60 5.37
C LEU A 350 28.31 12.66 6.01
N ALA A 351 27.20 12.40 5.32
CA ALA A 351 26.14 11.52 5.80
C ALA A 351 26.57 10.05 5.81
N VAL A 352 27.24 9.57 4.75
CA VAL A 352 27.75 8.19 4.65
C VAL A 352 28.88 7.93 5.65
N LYS A 353 29.75 8.92 5.88
CA LYS A 353 30.79 8.87 6.92
C LYS A 353 30.22 8.94 8.34
N GLY A 354 28.92 9.20 8.49
CA GLY A 354 28.22 9.27 9.77
C GLY A 354 28.52 10.53 10.57
N ILE A 355 29.00 11.60 9.94
CA ILE A 355 29.29 12.89 10.58
C ILE A 355 28.00 13.68 10.78
N ILE A 356 27.07 13.52 9.85
CA ILE A 356 25.68 13.99 9.97
C ILE A 356 24.72 12.79 9.86
N THR A 357 23.56 12.89 10.50
CA THR A 357 22.58 11.79 10.53
C THR A 357 21.13 12.31 10.50
N LEU A 358 20.21 11.43 10.12
CA LEU A 358 18.77 11.66 10.24
C LEU A 358 18.31 11.28 11.65
N THR A 359 17.15 11.76 12.07
CA THR A 359 16.46 11.15 13.22
C THR A 359 15.88 9.79 12.82
N GLN A 360 15.73 8.88 13.78
CA GLN A 360 15.13 7.57 13.51
C GLN A 360 13.72 7.69 12.92
N GLN A 361 12.91 8.61 13.46
CA GLN A 361 11.57 8.89 12.95
C GLN A 361 11.57 9.39 11.50
N ASN A 362 12.47 10.31 11.15
CA ASN A 362 12.57 10.82 9.78
C ASN A 362 13.03 9.72 8.83
N PHE A 363 13.99 8.88 9.25
CA PHE A 363 14.43 7.74 8.47
C PHE A 363 13.28 6.75 8.27
N ASP A 364 12.53 6.39 9.32
CA ASP A 364 11.39 5.45 9.28
C ASP A 364 10.24 5.88 8.37
N ASN A 365 10.07 7.18 8.17
CA ASN A 365 9.07 7.74 7.25
C ASN A 365 9.49 7.76 5.77
N ILE A 366 10.73 7.40 5.43
CA ILE A 366 11.16 7.32 4.01
C ILE A 366 10.42 6.17 3.31
N GLU A 367 9.72 6.50 2.22
CA GLU A 367 9.04 5.52 1.37
C GLU A 367 10.03 4.50 0.81
N ASN A 368 9.69 3.22 0.83
CA ASN A 368 10.60 2.14 0.43
C ASN A 368 11.16 2.31 -1.00
N LYS A 369 10.39 2.90 -1.94
CA LYS A 369 10.86 3.16 -3.32
C LYS A 369 11.94 4.24 -3.40
N LEU A 370 12.03 5.13 -2.41
CA LEU A 370 12.99 6.23 -2.34
C LEU A 370 14.25 5.86 -1.54
N LEU A 371 14.27 4.70 -0.86
CA LEU A 371 15.42 4.27 -0.05
C LEU A 371 16.72 4.21 -0.88
N ASN A 372 16.64 3.80 -2.15
CA ASN A 372 17.82 3.71 -3.02
C ASN A 372 18.17 5.03 -3.71
N ASP A 373 17.34 6.06 -3.59
CA ASP A 373 17.59 7.40 -4.15
C ASP A 373 18.24 8.29 -3.10
N PHE A 374 19.56 8.14 -2.95
CA PHE A 374 20.35 8.87 -1.95
C PHE A 374 20.25 10.38 -2.16
N ASP A 375 20.32 10.84 -3.40
CA ASP A 375 20.30 12.25 -3.70
C ASP A 375 18.93 12.85 -3.34
N HIS A 376 17.83 12.12 -3.52
CA HIS A 376 16.53 12.52 -3.00
C HIS A 376 16.53 12.64 -1.47
N ILE A 377 17.07 11.66 -0.75
CA ILE A 377 17.13 11.68 0.71
C ILE A 377 17.95 12.88 1.19
N ILE A 378 19.16 13.04 0.65
CA ILE A 378 20.10 14.12 0.97
C ILE A 378 19.47 15.50 0.73
N ASN A 379 18.74 15.67 -0.38
CA ASN A 379 18.18 16.96 -0.72
C ASN A 379 16.91 17.33 0.07
N ASN A 380 16.11 16.35 0.47
CA ASN A 380 14.73 16.60 0.95
C ASN A 380 14.50 16.35 2.44
N PHE A 381 15.46 15.72 3.13
CA PHE A 381 15.35 15.42 4.56
C PHE A 381 16.23 16.35 5.42
N LYS A 382 15.87 16.43 6.71
CA LYS A 382 16.58 17.24 7.70
C LYS A 382 17.61 16.39 8.42
N PHE A 383 18.88 16.79 8.32
CA PHE A 383 20.01 16.15 8.96
C PHE A 383 20.47 16.93 10.20
N HIS A 384 21.20 16.26 11.07
CA HIS A 384 21.70 16.73 12.36
C HIS A 384 23.17 16.38 12.49
N LEU A 385 23.93 17.19 13.24
CA LEU A 385 25.30 16.83 13.63
C LEU A 385 25.31 15.54 14.45
N ASN A 386 26.26 14.66 14.16
CA ASN A 386 26.46 13.41 14.87
C ASN A 386 27.87 13.34 15.49
N VAL A 387 28.22 14.37 16.25
CA VAL A 387 29.55 14.52 16.87
C VAL A 387 29.39 14.68 18.38
N ILE A 388 30.17 13.91 19.14
CA ILE A 388 30.13 13.86 20.61
C ILE A 388 30.39 15.26 21.17
N GLY A 389 29.48 15.72 22.05
CA GLY A 389 29.66 16.98 22.80
C GLY A 389 29.44 18.26 21.98
N ILE A 390 29.04 18.16 20.72
CA ILE A 390 28.75 19.32 19.87
C ILE A 390 27.24 19.47 19.71
N ILE A 391 26.71 20.59 20.20
CA ILE A 391 25.29 20.93 20.10
C ILE A 391 24.96 21.23 18.64
N ASP A 392 23.76 20.87 18.21
CA ASP A 392 23.25 21.04 16.85
C ASP A 392 22.79 22.49 16.54
N ASN A 393 23.66 23.46 16.82
CA ASN A 393 23.41 24.89 16.66
C ASN A 393 24.49 25.57 15.81
N LYS A 394 24.10 26.14 14.66
CA LYS A 394 25.02 26.80 13.72
C LYS A 394 26.13 27.63 14.39
N LYS A 395 25.79 28.57 15.28
CA LYS A 395 26.76 29.53 15.84
C LYS A 395 27.77 28.86 16.77
N ILE A 396 27.32 27.88 17.55
CA ILE A 396 28.17 27.19 18.51
C ILE A 396 29.05 26.17 17.79
N SER A 397 28.46 25.32 16.95
CA SER A 397 29.18 24.23 16.29
C SER A 397 30.27 24.73 15.37
N ILE A 398 30.00 25.78 14.57
CA ILE A 398 30.98 26.34 13.63
C ILE A 398 32.23 26.84 14.37
N LYS A 399 32.05 27.49 15.52
CA LYS A 399 33.15 27.99 16.35
C LYS A 399 34.01 26.83 16.87
N ILE A 400 33.37 25.78 17.38
CA ILE A 400 34.07 24.59 17.91
C ILE A 400 34.87 23.90 16.80
N PHE A 401 34.28 23.72 15.61
CA PHE A 401 34.96 23.07 14.50
C PHE A 401 36.12 23.90 13.95
N LEU A 402 35.99 25.22 13.86
CA LEU A 402 37.08 26.11 13.45
C LEU A 402 38.23 26.10 14.46
N GLU A 403 37.94 26.16 15.76
CA GLU A 403 38.97 26.02 16.81
C GLU A 403 39.71 24.67 16.74
N GLU A 404 39.01 23.60 16.39
CA GLU A 404 39.63 22.29 16.16
C GLU A 404 40.51 22.28 14.91
N ILE A 405 40.02 22.79 13.77
CA ILE A 405 40.82 22.89 12.53
C ILE A 405 42.11 23.67 12.78
N ASP A 406 42.05 24.76 13.55
CA ASP A 406 43.22 25.59 13.83
C ASP A 406 44.33 24.88 14.62
N ARG A 407 43.97 23.86 15.40
CA ARG A 407 44.92 23.03 16.17
C ARG A 407 45.55 21.93 15.33
N ARG A 408 45.03 21.65 14.14
CA ARG A 408 45.47 20.52 13.31
C ARG A 408 46.64 20.89 12.41
N LYS A 409 47.63 20.00 12.39
CA LYS A 409 48.87 20.19 11.61
C LYS A 409 48.62 20.17 10.10
N ASP A 410 47.66 19.37 9.65
CA ASP A 410 47.29 19.19 8.25
C ASP A 410 46.31 20.25 7.73
N LYS A 411 46.00 21.31 8.48
CA LYS A 411 44.99 22.32 8.10
C LYS A 411 45.24 22.98 6.76
N PHE A 412 46.50 23.27 6.42
CA PHE A 412 46.86 23.87 5.13
C PHE A 412 46.71 22.87 3.98
N TYR A 413 47.06 21.60 4.20
CA TYR A 413 46.85 20.54 3.21
C TYR A 413 45.35 20.30 2.96
N ALA A 414 44.55 20.20 4.02
CA ALA A 414 43.10 20.05 3.90
C ALA A 414 42.44 21.28 3.23
N SER A 415 42.91 22.49 3.54
CA SER A 415 42.43 23.71 2.88
C SER A 415 42.81 23.76 1.40
N PHE A 416 43.96 23.21 1.03
CA PHE A 416 44.40 23.07 -0.36
C PHE A 416 43.50 22.12 -1.13
N GLU A 417 43.20 20.94 -0.58
CA GLU A 417 42.28 20.00 -1.20
C GLU A 417 40.85 20.59 -1.30
N MET A 418 40.38 21.31 -0.27
CA MET A 418 39.10 22.02 -0.36
C MET A 418 39.10 23.09 -1.46
N TRP A 419 40.20 23.83 -1.64
CA TRP A 419 40.30 24.80 -2.73
C TRP A 419 40.25 24.10 -4.10
N LYS A 420 40.87 22.93 -4.26
CA LYS A 420 40.71 22.12 -5.47
C LYS A 420 39.26 21.70 -5.69
N GLU A 421 38.56 21.23 -4.66
CA GLU A 421 37.13 20.89 -4.74
C GLU A 421 36.28 22.09 -5.15
N ILE A 422 36.50 23.27 -4.57
CA ILE A 422 35.82 24.51 -4.97
C ILE A 422 36.12 24.83 -6.44
N SER A 423 37.37 24.72 -6.88
CA SER A 423 37.77 25.01 -8.26
C SER A 423 37.10 24.07 -9.27
N THR A 424 37.04 22.78 -8.96
CA THR A 424 36.30 21.78 -9.74
C THR A 424 34.79 22.01 -9.66
N GLY A 425 34.26 22.48 -8.53
CA GLY A 425 32.87 22.90 -8.40
C GLY A 425 32.48 23.94 -9.45
N TYR A 426 33.36 24.92 -9.72
CA TYR A 426 33.11 25.94 -10.74
C TYR A 426 33.10 25.38 -12.19
N PHE A 427 33.85 24.30 -12.47
CA PHE A 427 33.68 23.55 -13.72
C PHE A 427 32.25 23.03 -13.86
N HIS A 428 31.75 22.37 -12.80
CA HIS A 428 30.41 21.78 -12.80
C HIS A 428 29.32 22.85 -12.87
N ASP A 429 29.46 23.98 -12.17
CA ASP A 429 28.51 25.10 -12.24
C ASP A 429 28.39 25.64 -13.68
N ALA A 430 29.53 25.86 -14.33
CA ALA A 430 29.55 26.27 -15.73
C ALA A 430 28.89 25.20 -16.64
N MET A 431 29.18 23.91 -16.43
CA MET A 431 28.52 22.83 -17.18
C MET A 431 27.00 22.84 -16.98
N GLU A 432 26.52 22.90 -15.73
CA GLU A 432 25.10 22.95 -15.36
C GLU A 432 24.41 24.15 -16.05
N TYR A 433 25.01 25.33 -15.99
CA TYR A 433 24.48 26.54 -16.62
C TYR A 433 24.43 26.46 -18.15
N TYR A 434 25.53 26.09 -18.81
CA TYR A 434 25.59 26.12 -20.27
C TYR A 434 24.82 24.97 -20.92
N LEU A 435 24.81 23.77 -20.32
CA LEU A 435 23.99 22.66 -20.79
C LEU A 435 22.50 22.94 -20.59
N GLY A 436 22.11 23.52 -19.44
CA GLY A 436 20.71 23.86 -19.15
C GLY A 436 20.10 24.89 -20.10
N ASN A 437 20.93 25.66 -20.81
CA ASN A 437 20.50 26.61 -21.83
C ASN A 437 20.31 25.98 -23.22
N ILE A 438 20.66 24.71 -23.42
CA ILE A 438 20.54 23.99 -24.68
C ILE A 438 19.20 23.22 -24.69
N ARG A 439 18.45 23.33 -25.79
CA ARG A 439 17.14 22.65 -25.94
C ARG A 439 17.25 21.26 -26.55
N ASP A 440 18.36 20.95 -27.20
CA ASP A 440 18.57 19.66 -27.85
C ASP A 440 18.74 18.53 -26.81
N SER A 441 18.17 17.36 -27.09
CA SER A 441 18.09 16.24 -26.13
C SER A 441 19.45 15.69 -25.69
N TRP A 442 20.49 15.80 -26.52
CA TRP A 442 21.83 15.37 -26.14
C TRP A 442 22.34 16.07 -24.87
N SER A 443 21.93 17.32 -24.62
CA SER A 443 22.36 18.09 -23.45
C SER A 443 21.83 17.49 -22.14
N SER A 444 20.58 17.00 -22.15
CA SER A 444 19.96 16.30 -21.03
C SER A 444 20.48 14.87 -20.83
N GLU A 445 21.04 14.26 -21.89
CA GLU A 445 21.64 12.92 -21.84
C GLU A 445 23.12 12.93 -21.46
N PHE A 446 23.74 14.12 -21.39
CA PHE A 446 25.17 14.23 -21.20
C PHE A 446 25.60 13.89 -19.77
N MET A 447 26.57 12.99 -19.64
CA MET A 447 27.26 12.66 -18.40
C MET A 447 28.77 12.61 -18.67
N LEU A 448 29.57 13.05 -17.71
CA LEU A 448 31.02 12.84 -17.75
C LEU A 448 31.32 11.35 -17.61
N ASN A 449 32.35 10.87 -18.32
CA ASN A 449 32.87 9.53 -18.10
C ASN A 449 33.86 9.50 -16.93
N GLU A 450 34.05 8.33 -16.33
CA GLU A 450 34.92 8.13 -15.16
C GLU A 450 36.34 8.68 -15.37
N LYS A 451 36.93 8.43 -16.54
CA LYS A 451 38.28 8.93 -16.88
C LYS A 451 38.37 10.45 -16.84
N THR A 452 37.35 11.17 -17.31
CA THR A 452 37.35 12.64 -17.29
C THR A 452 37.08 13.17 -15.88
N ILE A 453 36.25 12.48 -15.08
CA ILE A 453 36.03 12.81 -13.67
C ILE A 453 37.34 12.68 -12.88
N GLU A 454 38.03 11.55 -13.02
CA GLU A 454 39.34 11.30 -12.39
C GLU A 454 40.35 12.37 -12.80
N ARG A 455 40.38 12.70 -14.10
CA ARG A 455 41.24 13.78 -14.60
C ARG A 455 40.92 15.12 -13.95
N LEU A 456 39.65 15.53 -13.91
CA LEU A 456 39.25 16.80 -13.28
C LEU A 456 39.68 16.85 -11.81
N SER A 457 39.52 15.76 -11.05
CA SER A 457 39.91 15.67 -9.64
C SER A 457 41.42 15.77 -9.37
N THR A 458 42.23 15.39 -10.36
CA THR A 458 43.70 15.39 -10.26
C THR A 458 44.33 16.64 -10.86
N THR A 459 43.63 17.38 -11.73
CA THR A 459 44.12 18.65 -12.27
C THR A 459 44.29 19.71 -11.17
N CYS A 460 45.30 20.56 -11.30
CA CYS A 460 45.52 21.71 -10.44
C CYS A 460 45.40 22.99 -11.28
N LEU A 461 44.17 23.29 -11.70
CA LEU A 461 43.83 24.49 -12.48
C LEU A 461 43.01 25.46 -11.64
N SER A 462 43.05 26.75 -12.00
CA SER A 462 42.21 27.75 -11.34
C SER A 462 40.73 27.52 -11.66
N ALA A 463 39.84 27.92 -10.76
CA ALA A 463 38.39 27.87 -10.99
C ALA A 463 37.98 28.65 -12.25
N LYS A 464 38.66 29.76 -12.51
CA LYS A 464 38.52 30.58 -13.71
C LYS A 464 38.78 29.79 -14.99
N ASP A 465 39.89 29.06 -15.03
CA ASP A 465 40.27 28.28 -16.22
C ASP A 465 39.33 27.09 -16.40
N LEU A 466 38.98 26.40 -15.32
CA LEU A 466 38.01 25.31 -15.32
C LEU A 466 36.62 25.75 -15.81
N SER A 467 36.13 26.90 -15.37
CA SER A 467 34.89 27.50 -15.86
C SER A 467 34.94 27.82 -17.36
N TYR A 468 36.09 28.33 -17.83
CA TYR A 468 36.31 28.59 -19.25
C TYR A 468 36.35 27.30 -20.08
N ILE A 469 37.01 26.25 -19.60
CA ILE A 469 37.05 24.94 -20.24
C ILE A 469 35.63 24.41 -20.41
N ALA A 470 34.83 24.36 -19.34
CA ALA A 470 33.43 23.90 -19.39
C ALA A 470 32.61 24.70 -20.42
N SER A 471 32.58 26.03 -20.28
CA SER A 471 31.77 26.90 -21.12
C SER A 471 32.17 26.86 -22.60
N SER A 472 33.48 26.85 -22.89
CA SER A 472 33.99 26.80 -24.25
C SER A 472 33.71 25.44 -24.90
N SER A 473 33.87 24.34 -24.17
CA SER A 473 33.59 22.99 -24.67
C SER A 473 32.11 22.78 -24.96
N VAL A 474 31.21 23.22 -24.08
CA VAL A 474 29.76 23.13 -24.31
C VAL A 474 29.36 23.94 -25.54
N ARG A 475 29.81 25.20 -25.65
CA ARG A 475 29.51 26.06 -26.81
C ARG A 475 30.06 25.48 -28.10
N TYR A 476 31.27 24.92 -28.08
CA TYR A 476 31.86 24.27 -29.23
C TYR A 476 31.00 23.09 -29.69
N SER A 477 30.66 22.16 -28.79
CA SER A 477 29.87 20.98 -29.12
C SER A 477 28.46 21.33 -29.58
N ALA A 478 27.81 22.31 -28.94
CA ALA A 478 26.53 22.83 -29.40
C ALA A 478 26.62 23.43 -30.81
N GLY A 479 27.71 24.16 -31.11
CA GLY A 479 27.98 24.67 -32.45
C GLY A 479 28.16 23.55 -33.48
N GLN A 480 28.94 22.51 -33.16
CA GLN A 480 29.13 21.34 -34.03
C GLN A 480 27.82 20.59 -34.29
N HIS A 481 26.96 20.50 -33.28
CA HIS A 481 25.64 19.92 -33.40
C HIS A 481 24.73 20.75 -34.33
N ALA A 482 24.68 22.07 -34.11
CA ALA A 482 23.84 22.98 -34.88
C ALA A 482 24.19 22.99 -36.38
N ILE A 483 25.48 22.86 -36.73
CA ILE A 483 25.94 22.78 -38.13
C ILE A 483 25.87 21.36 -38.71
N LYS A 484 25.30 20.39 -37.97
CA LYS A 484 25.18 18.97 -38.36
C LYS A 484 26.51 18.26 -38.61
N TYR A 485 27.60 18.73 -37.99
CA TYR A 485 28.89 18.05 -38.04
C TYR A 485 28.85 16.73 -37.24
N THR A 486 28.17 16.75 -36.10
CA THR A 486 27.89 15.54 -35.31
C THR A 486 26.58 14.91 -35.75
N GLN A 487 26.63 13.61 -36.04
CA GLN A 487 25.51 12.87 -36.67
C GLN A 487 24.48 12.29 -35.68
N SER A 488 24.74 12.36 -34.37
CA SER A 488 23.84 11.83 -33.33
C SER A 488 24.10 12.47 -31.96
N ASN A 489 23.17 12.28 -31.01
CA ASN A 489 23.36 12.69 -29.61
C ASN A 489 24.64 12.09 -29.01
N ARG A 490 24.84 10.77 -29.19
CA ARG A 490 26.04 10.07 -28.73
C ARG A 490 27.32 10.66 -29.32
N HIS A 491 27.33 10.97 -30.62
CA HIS A 491 28.48 11.63 -31.24
C HIS A 491 28.73 13.00 -30.59
N THR A 492 27.69 13.80 -30.38
CA THR A 492 27.77 15.13 -29.74
C THR A 492 28.33 15.06 -28.32
N CYS A 493 27.84 14.12 -27.50
CA CYS A 493 28.35 13.89 -26.14
C CYS A 493 29.84 13.48 -26.15
N ASN A 494 30.24 12.61 -27.07
CA ASN A 494 31.65 12.24 -27.24
C ASN A 494 32.52 13.43 -27.70
N THR A 495 32.00 14.28 -28.58
CA THR A 495 32.66 15.52 -28.99
C THR A 495 32.86 16.47 -27.81
N LEU A 496 31.87 16.57 -26.91
CA LEU A 496 31.99 17.35 -25.68
C LEU A 496 33.05 16.80 -24.74
N ILE A 497 33.06 15.49 -24.47
CA ILE A 497 34.12 14.85 -23.65
C ILE A 497 35.50 15.09 -24.27
N SER A 498 35.64 14.93 -25.59
CA SER A 498 36.89 15.17 -26.32
C SER A 498 37.33 16.62 -26.22
N SER A 499 36.39 17.57 -26.38
CA SER A 499 36.68 19.01 -26.26
C SER A 499 37.12 19.39 -24.84
N ILE A 500 36.49 18.85 -23.80
CA ILE A 500 36.88 19.09 -22.41
C ILE A 500 38.33 18.66 -22.20
N ASN A 501 38.66 17.40 -22.52
CA ASN A 501 39.99 16.86 -22.31
C ASN A 501 41.06 17.61 -23.10
N LYS A 502 40.77 17.97 -24.37
CA LYS A 502 41.68 18.75 -25.21
C LYS A 502 41.93 20.15 -24.65
N ASN A 503 40.89 20.80 -24.12
CA ASN A 503 41.03 22.11 -23.50
C ASN A 503 41.83 22.03 -22.19
N ILE A 504 41.70 20.97 -21.41
CA ILE A 504 42.57 20.72 -20.25
C ILE A 504 44.04 20.60 -20.71
N ASP A 505 44.33 19.76 -21.72
CA ASP A 505 45.69 19.61 -22.27
C ASP A 505 46.28 20.96 -22.72
N TRP A 506 45.45 21.81 -23.32
CA TRP A 506 45.86 23.11 -23.84
C TRP A 506 46.19 24.12 -22.75
N VAL A 507 45.40 24.15 -21.67
CA VAL A 507 45.65 25.02 -20.53
C VAL A 507 46.89 24.53 -19.76
N GLU A 508 47.03 23.23 -19.53
CA GLU A 508 48.18 22.63 -18.83
C GLU A 508 49.51 22.82 -19.59
N SER A 509 49.47 22.92 -20.92
CA SER A 509 50.67 23.11 -21.75
C SER A 509 50.99 24.58 -22.06
N ASP A 510 50.35 25.54 -21.37
CA ASP A 510 50.48 26.99 -21.60
C ASP A 510 50.24 27.42 -23.07
N LYS A 511 49.55 26.60 -23.86
CA LYS A 511 49.31 26.85 -25.29
C LYS A 511 48.20 27.86 -25.55
N VAL A 512 47.45 28.27 -24.53
CA VAL A 512 46.36 29.25 -24.64
C VAL A 512 46.42 30.26 -23.49
N LEU A 513 46.72 31.52 -23.82
CA LEU A 513 46.55 32.66 -22.94
C LEU A 513 45.15 33.27 -23.10
N GLY A 514 44.38 33.31 -22.01
CA GLY A 514 43.65 34.53 -21.62
C GLY A 514 42.30 34.84 -22.28
N LYS A 515 41.33 33.92 -22.31
CA LYS A 515 39.90 34.28 -22.51
C LYS A 515 39.00 34.00 -21.31
N ALA A 516 39.58 33.59 -20.19
CA ALA A 516 38.85 33.34 -18.97
C ALA A 516 38.68 34.65 -18.18
N TYR A 517 37.43 34.99 -17.85
CA TYR A 517 37.10 36.25 -17.19
C TYR A 517 37.36 36.16 -15.69
N PRO A 518 37.91 37.21 -15.05
CA PRO A 518 38.04 37.22 -13.60
C PRO A 518 36.68 37.16 -12.91
N ARG A 519 36.68 36.84 -11.61
CA ARG A 519 35.46 36.83 -10.80
C ARG A 519 34.68 38.12 -11.01
N GLY A 520 33.39 38.00 -11.31
CA GLY A 520 32.53 39.16 -11.49
C GLY A 520 32.25 39.82 -10.14
N LYS A 521 32.32 41.16 -10.05
CA LYS A 521 32.03 41.93 -8.82
C LYS A 521 30.63 41.68 -8.22
N LYS A 522 29.71 41.09 -8.97
CA LYS A 522 28.33 40.75 -8.55
C LYS A 522 28.14 39.26 -8.22
N GLN A 523 29.16 38.42 -8.41
CA GLN A 523 29.05 37.01 -8.05
C GLN A 523 29.02 36.89 -6.52
N PRO A 524 28.05 36.15 -5.96
CA PRO A 524 27.96 35.96 -4.52
C PRO A 524 29.18 35.20 -4.00
N VAL A 525 29.63 35.53 -2.79
CA VAL A 525 30.63 34.73 -2.09
C VAL A 525 29.94 33.51 -1.50
N LEU A 526 30.47 32.33 -1.78
CA LEU A 526 29.92 31.06 -1.33
C LEU A 526 30.35 30.75 0.10
N SER A 527 29.61 29.88 0.77
CA SER A 527 29.89 29.52 2.16
C SER A 527 31.24 28.82 2.29
N SER A 528 31.57 27.91 1.38
CA SER A 528 32.87 27.24 1.34
C SER A 528 34.04 28.21 1.16
N GLU A 529 33.86 29.24 0.35
CA GLU A 529 34.88 30.28 0.12
C GLU A 529 35.10 31.12 1.38
N ARG A 530 34.03 31.51 2.08
CA ARG A 530 34.15 32.23 3.37
C ARG A 530 34.88 31.41 4.43
N ILE A 531 34.60 30.10 4.49
CA ILE A 531 35.29 29.21 5.43
C ILE A 531 36.79 29.11 5.09
N ILE A 532 37.14 28.98 3.82
CA ILE A 532 38.55 28.93 3.42
C ILE A 532 39.26 30.26 3.66
N GLU A 533 38.60 31.39 3.36
CA GLU A 533 39.11 32.71 3.70
C GLU A 533 39.36 32.83 5.21
N HIS A 534 38.44 32.36 6.04
CA HIS A 534 38.61 32.39 7.49
C HIS A 534 39.82 31.57 7.98
N ILE A 535 40.06 30.38 7.39
CA ILE A 535 41.14 29.48 7.80
C ILE A 535 42.51 29.92 7.26
N THR A 536 42.55 30.43 6.02
CA THR A 536 43.80 30.63 5.27
C THR A 536 44.12 32.09 4.96
N ASN A 537 43.17 33.00 5.18
CA ASN A 537 43.23 34.41 4.80
C ASN A 537 43.37 34.65 3.27
N ILE A 538 43.02 33.65 2.45
CA ILE A 538 42.92 33.78 0.99
C ILE A 538 41.52 34.27 0.65
N ASN A 539 41.41 35.43 0.00
CA ASN A 539 40.12 35.99 -0.34
C ASN A 539 39.43 35.19 -1.49
N PRO A 540 38.10 35.28 -1.62
CA PRO A 540 37.34 34.57 -2.66
C PRO A 540 37.70 34.93 -4.10
N ASP A 541 38.26 36.13 -4.35
CA ASP A 541 38.73 36.51 -5.68
C ASP A 541 39.98 35.71 -6.05
N ASP A 542 40.91 35.54 -5.11
CA ASP A 542 42.12 34.75 -5.29
C ASP A 542 41.80 33.26 -5.42
N LEU A 543 40.84 32.74 -4.63
CA LEU A 543 40.37 31.36 -4.77
C LEU A 543 39.83 31.07 -6.19
N TYR A 544 39.18 32.04 -6.81
CA TYR A 544 38.66 31.87 -8.16
C TYR A 544 39.73 32.06 -9.26
N ASN A 545 40.56 33.09 -9.12
CA ASN A 545 41.46 33.54 -10.19
C ASN A 545 42.80 32.79 -10.25
N ASN A 546 43.29 32.30 -9.11
CA ASN A 546 44.61 31.69 -9.00
C ASN A 546 44.53 30.17 -9.00
N VAL A 547 45.62 29.53 -9.42
CA VAL A 547 45.81 28.09 -9.24
C VAL A 547 45.89 27.78 -7.74
N PRO A 548 45.22 26.72 -7.25
CA PRO A 548 45.35 26.30 -5.87
C PRO A 548 46.82 26.16 -5.46
N LYS A 549 47.22 26.92 -4.44
CA LYS A 549 48.56 26.87 -3.87
C LYS A 549 48.51 27.34 -2.42
N LEU A 550 48.96 26.49 -1.51
CA LEU A 550 49.14 26.86 -0.11
C LEU A 550 50.57 26.47 0.28
N THR A 551 51.40 27.47 0.54
CA THR A 551 52.68 27.29 1.23
C THR A 551 52.45 27.60 2.70
N GLU A 552 52.99 26.77 3.60
CA GLU A 552 53.01 27.10 5.03
C GLU A 552 53.54 28.53 5.22
N PRO A 553 52.95 29.33 6.14
CA PRO A 553 53.48 30.65 6.41
C PRO A 553 54.93 30.50 6.86
N VAL A 554 55.86 31.06 6.09
CA VAL A 554 57.25 31.20 6.51
C VAL A 554 57.21 32.07 7.77
N ILE A 555 57.43 31.45 8.93
CA ILE A 555 57.72 32.18 10.15
C ILE A 555 58.99 32.97 9.83
N LYS A 556 58.85 34.26 9.54
CA LYS A 556 59.98 35.18 9.57
C LYS A 556 60.39 35.23 11.03
N ASP A 557 61.47 34.53 11.37
CA ASP A 557 62.17 34.80 12.61
C ASP A 557 62.57 36.28 12.60
N GLU A 558 61.80 37.11 13.30
CA GLU A 558 62.23 38.43 13.74
C GLU A 558 63.29 38.25 14.84
N THR A 559 64.42 37.66 14.48
CA THR A 559 65.67 37.78 15.24
C THR A 559 66.72 38.30 14.27
N GLY A 560 66.58 39.58 13.94
CA GLY A 560 67.45 40.28 13.00
C GLY A 560 67.48 41.78 13.27
N SER A 561 67.78 42.18 14.51
CA SER A 561 68.39 43.49 14.80
C SER A 561 68.92 43.51 16.25
N ASP A 562 70.23 43.34 16.38
CA ASP A 562 71.16 44.24 17.09
C ASP A 562 72.31 43.48 17.76
N LYS A 563 73.38 43.26 16.96
CA LYS A 563 74.75 43.63 17.31
C LYS A 563 75.68 43.55 16.10
#